data_AF-A0A521WCQ1-F1
#
_entry.id   AF-A0A521WCQ1-F1
#
_cell.length_a   1.000
_cell.length_b   1.000
_cell.length_c   1.000
_cell.angle_alpha   90.00
_cell.angle_beta   90.00
_cell.angle_gamma   90.00
#
_symmetry.space_group_name_H-M   'P 1'
#
loop_
_entity.id
_entity.type
_entity.pdbx_description
1 polymer ?
#
loop_
_entity_poly.entity_id
_entity_poly.type
_entity_poly.pdbx_seq_one_letter_code
_entity_poly.pdbx_strand_id
1 'polypeptide(L)'
;MRQTIASVLCLVLLAMLARAGDNPQTIRAVRVAAAPAIDGILTDEAWSNAEPASEFTQRDPSEGKPASEKTEIRVLYDDDALYFGCMFYDSEPQKIVSRLTRRDNEIEYDNGSIRIDSYHDHQTAFEFTFNPAGVKVDILQFDDANYEDASWDAVWDLETTIFPNGWSAEIRIPFHVLRYKSEETGAGEHDWGINFFRYISRKQESDWWAFTPKSQSGFVSRFGHLRGLANLPVTRHVELLPFVVAQQTYQPASQARQRQEEFFGNAGFDLRYGISSNFKLDLTVNPDFGQVEADPAVLNLTTIETFYPEKRPFFIEGTQIIHFSTFGGDFGPGMFYSRRVGRALDPGDVSLSSNEIITDLPSSVTILGAAKITGKTNSGLSVGILQAITEEENATVLDRTTNTTSEQVVEPFAHYNVLRLKQDVMENSNVGWIVTSVEKNGRYPAFTSGLDWNLKFDTSTYQLDGFLGITHTTNQDMERVTGSAGRITYSKIGGEHWLWSIDADYTAKKFNINDVGFFRRPNDWGSVATLTYRENTPAEVVRNYNIGLFAHDRENFDGANLFRELSLGGELLFTNYWSLEGNIGTDFGMYDDRETRGNGLYRRPVR
;
A
#
# COMPACT_ATOMS: atom_id res chain seq x y z
N MET A 1 18.81 28.17 28.25
CA MET A 1 18.05 28.12 26.98
C MET A 1 17.68 26.71 26.50
N ARG A 2 18.08 25.63 27.20
CA ARG A 2 17.71 24.24 26.86
C ARG A 2 16.49 23.69 27.60
N GLN A 3 16.04 24.34 28.68
CA GLN A 3 14.89 23.90 29.48
C GLN A 3 13.56 24.59 29.11
N THR A 4 13.60 25.67 28.33
CA THR A 4 12.40 26.39 27.90
C THR A 4 11.76 25.83 26.62
N ILE A 5 12.48 25.02 25.83
CA ILE A 5 11.96 24.43 24.58
C ILE A 5 11.17 23.14 24.88
N ALA A 6 11.59 22.35 25.88
CA ALA A 6 10.87 21.14 26.30
C ALA A 6 9.52 21.46 26.98
N SER A 7 9.42 22.58 27.70
CA SER A 7 8.19 22.99 28.37
C SER A 7 7.16 23.61 27.42
N VAL A 8 7.59 24.21 26.30
CA VAL A 8 6.68 24.75 25.28
C VAL A 8 6.09 23.64 24.41
N LEU A 9 6.86 22.59 24.12
CA LEU A 9 6.34 21.40 23.41
C LEU A 9 5.29 20.63 24.24
N CYS A 10 5.42 20.63 25.57
CA CYS A 10 4.52 19.92 26.48
C CYS A 10 3.25 20.72 26.84
N LEU A 11 3.26 22.06 26.70
CA LEU A 11 2.11 22.93 26.99
C LEU A 11 1.17 23.12 25.79
N VAL A 12 1.65 22.96 24.55
CA VAL A 12 0.79 22.97 23.35
C VAL A 12 -0.02 21.66 23.24
N LEU A 13 0.49 20.56 23.80
CA LEU A 13 -0.18 19.25 23.81
C LEU A 13 -1.34 19.14 24.81
N LEU A 14 -1.50 20.06 25.77
CA LEU A 14 -2.52 19.96 26.83
C LEU A 14 -3.77 20.85 26.62
N ALA A 15 -3.83 21.65 25.56
CA ALA A 15 -4.87 22.68 25.38
C ALA A 15 -5.90 22.38 24.28
N MET A 16 -5.93 21.18 23.67
CA MET A 16 -6.89 20.83 22.62
C MET A 16 -7.74 19.58 22.95
N LEU A 17 -8.25 19.52 24.19
CA LEU A 17 -9.33 18.60 24.54
C LEU A 17 -10.68 19.36 24.47
N ALA A 18 -11.09 19.68 23.25
CA ALA A 18 -12.47 20.07 22.97
C ALA A 18 -13.05 19.04 21.99
N ARG A 19 -13.83 18.11 22.55
CA ARG A 19 -14.66 17.15 21.80
C ARG A 19 -15.78 17.92 21.10
N ALA A 20 -15.80 17.87 19.77
CA ALA A 20 -17.03 18.01 19.00
C ALA A 20 -17.48 16.61 18.59
N GLY A 21 -18.60 16.15 19.15
CA GLY A 21 -19.21 14.89 18.78
C GLY A 21 -20.08 15.06 17.55
N ASP A 22 -19.71 14.39 16.47
CA ASP A 22 -20.67 13.86 15.52
C ASP A 22 -21.02 12.45 16.02
N ASN A 23 -22.29 12.14 16.26
CA ASN A 23 -22.70 10.80 16.66
C ASN A 23 -22.61 9.89 15.41
N PRO A 24 -21.58 9.03 15.30
CA PRO A 24 -21.34 8.27 14.09
C PRO A 24 -22.48 7.29 13.83
N GLN A 25 -22.87 7.15 12.56
CA GLN A 25 -23.96 6.27 12.16
C GLN A 25 -23.65 4.83 12.62
N THR A 26 -24.66 4.12 13.09
CA THR A 26 -24.47 2.79 13.69
C THR A 26 -25.41 1.78 13.02
N ILE A 27 -24.90 0.59 12.73
CA ILE A 27 -25.66 -0.58 12.28
C ILE A 27 -25.34 -1.76 13.19
N ARG A 28 -26.32 -2.65 13.39
CA ARG A 28 -26.16 -3.84 14.22
C ARG A 28 -26.09 -5.09 13.36
N ALA A 29 -25.04 -5.90 13.54
CA ALA A 29 -24.98 -7.26 13.02
C ALA A 29 -25.89 -8.18 13.84
N VAL A 30 -26.65 -9.04 13.18
CA VAL A 30 -27.51 -10.03 13.83
C VAL A 30 -26.90 -11.42 13.72
N ARG A 31 -26.74 -12.10 14.86
CA ARG A 31 -26.23 -13.47 14.88
C ARG A 31 -27.28 -14.44 14.37
N VAL A 32 -26.88 -15.35 13.49
CA VAL A 32 -27.76 -16.40 12.93
C VAL A 32 -27.24 -17.79 13.27
N ALA A 33 -28.15 -18.77 13.33
CA ALA A 33 -27.80 -20.17 13.61
C ALA A 33 -27.55 -20.98 12.34
N ALA A 34 -28.14 -20.56 11.21
CA ALA A 34 -27.92 -21.12 9.89
C ALA A 34 -27.49 -19.99 8.96
N ALA A 35 -26.42 -20.22 8.20
CA ALA A 35 -25.95 -19.29 7.20
C ALA A 35 -27.00 -19.09 6.10
N PRO A 36 -27.20 -17.86 5.59
CA PRO A 36 -28.01 -17.64 4.38
C PRO A 36 -27.36 -18.34 3.18
N ALA A 37 -28.17 -18.71 2.20
CA ALA A 37 -27.64 -19.12 0.91
C ALA A 37 -27.00 -17.90 0.22
N ILE A 38 -25.89 -18.12 -0.49
CA ILE A 38 -25.28 -17.07 -1.32
C ILE A 38 -25.70 -17.38 -2.75
N ASP A 39 -26.90 -16.96 -3.12
CA ASP A 39 -27.45 -17.14 -4.47
C ASP A 39 -27.85 -15.80 -5.14
N GLY A 40 -27.65 -14.69 -4.41
CA GLY A 40 -27.93 -13.35 -4.85
C GLY A 40 -29.39 -12.97 -4.67
N ILE A 41 -30.22 -13.78 -3.99
CA ILE A 41 -31.66 -13.56 -3.81
C ILE A 41 -31.98 -13.47 -2.32
N LEU A 42 -32.34 -12.28 -1.85
CA LEU A 42 -32.63 -11.98 -0.44
C LEU A 42 -33.98 -12.54 0.06
N THR A 43 -34.23 -13.84 -0.12
CA THR A 43 -35.46 -14.53 0.30
C THR A 43 -35.35 -15.30 1.62
N ASP A 44 -34.13 -15.54 2.11
CA ASP A 44 -33.92 -16.21 3.39
C ASP A 44 -34.54 -15.44 4.56
N GLU A 45 -35.22 -16.15 5.46
CA GLU A 45 -35.86 -15.57 6.64
C GLU A 45 -34.85 -14.81 7.54
N ALA A 46 -33.59 -15.26 7.54
CA ALA A 46 -32.49 -14.65 8.28
C ALA A 46 -32.35 -13.15 8.01
N TRP A 47 -32.52 -12.70 6.76
CA TRP A 47 -32.43 -11.30 6.37
C TRP A 47 -33.53 -10.44 6.99
N SER A 48 -34.70 -11.01 7.27
CA SER A 48 -35.84 -10.28 7.84
C SER A 48 -35.59 -9.83 9.29
N ASN A 49 -34.64 -10.46 9.99
CA ASN A 49 -34.32 -10.17 11.38
C ASN A 49 -33.31 -9.03 11.55
N ALA A 50 -32.66 -8.59 10.46
CA ALA A 50 -31.67 -7.52 10.49
C ALA A 50 -32.26 -6.18 10.00
N GLU A 51 -32.07 -5.13 10.80
CA GLU A 51 -32.41 -3.77 10.40
C GLU A 51 -31.45 -3.31 9.28
N PRO A 52 -31.97 -2.80 8.16
CA PRO A 52 -31.12 -2.36 7.05
C PRO A 52 -30.49 -0.99 7.31
N ALA A 53 -29.24 -0.82 6.91
CA ALA A 53 -28.68 0.49 6.59
C ALA A 53 -29.38 1.02 5.32
N SER A 54 -30.16 2.09 5.43
CA SER A 54 -30.93 2.65 4.31
C SER A 54 -30.77 4.15 4.05
N GLU A 55 -30.20 4.89 5.00
CA GLU A 55 -30.04 6.34 4.92
C GLU A 55 -28.70 6.71 4.28
N PHE A 56 -28.64 6.58 2.95
CA PHE A 56 -27.47 6.96 2.16
C PHE A 56 -27.55 8.43 1.73
N THR A 57 -26.40 9.09 1.72
CA THR A 57 -26.25 10.50 1.37
C THR A 57 -25.29 10.64 0.19
N GLN A 58 -25.65 11.47 -0.78
CA GLN A 58 -24.81 11.79 -1.92
C GLN A 58 -23.53 12.49 -1.48
N ARG A 59 -22.41 11.95 -1.93
CA ARG A 59 -21.10 12.61 -1.98
C ARG A 59 -20.99 13.46 -3.25
N ASP A 60 -21.40 12.88 -4.36
CA ASP A 60 -21.48 13.47 -5.68
C ASP A 60 -22.79 12.99 -6.33
N PRO A 61 -23.45 13.75 -7.21
CA PRO A 61 -23.12 15.10 -7.66
C PRO A 61 -23.53 16.23 -6.70
N SER A 62 -24.51 15.99 -5.82
CA SER A 62 -25.08 17.01 -4.93
C SER A 62 -24.81 16.65 -3.48
N GLU A 63 -23.63 17.04 -3.02
CA GLU A 63 -23.15 16.75 -1.66
C GLU A 63 -24.20 17.03 -0.58
N GLY A 64 -24.38 16.07 0.33
CA GLY A 64 -25.25 16.18 1.50
C GLY A 64 -26.74 15.99 1.21
N LYS A 65 -27.14 15.73 -0.05
CA LYS A 65 -28.53 15.37 -0.39
C LYS A 65 -28.78 13.87 -0.16
N PRO A 66 -30.02 13.44 0.10
CA PRO A 66 -30.36 12.01 0.09
C PRO A 66 -30.02 11.37 -1.27
N ALA A 67 -29.57 10.12 -1.24
CA ALA A 67 -29.37 9.31 -2.45
C ALA A 67 -30.62 9.32 -3.36
N SER A 68 -30.41 9.39 -4.68
CA SER A 68 -31.49 9.46 -5.67
C SER A 68 -32.12 8.11 -5.94
N GLU A 69 -31.41 7.02 -5.63
CA GLU A 69 -31.90 5.66 -5.68
C GLU A 69 -31.74 5.01 -4.30
N LYS A 70 -32.78 4.29 -3.86
CA LYS A 70 -32.78 3.66 -2.54
C LYS A 70 -31.78 2.50 -2.49
N THR A 71 -31.07 2.38 -1.37
CA THR A 71 -30.16 1.26 -1.07
C THR A 71 -30.50 0.71 0.30
N GLU A 72 -30.47 -0.61 0.47
CA GLU A 72 -30.62 -1.28 1.76
C GLU A 72 -29.52 -2.33 1.92
N ILE A 73 -28.76 -2.26 3.01
CA ILE A 73 -27.73 -3.26 3.34
C ILE A 73 -27.98 -3.81 4.73
N ARG A 74 -28.03 -5.14 4.84
CA ARG A 74 -28.23 -5.87 6.10
C ARG A 74 -26.98 -6.65 6.44
N VAL A 75 -26.69 -6.78 7.73
CA VAL A 75 -25.49 -7.47 8.22
C VAL A 75 -25.88 -8.60 9.16
N LEU A 76 -25.45 -9.82 8.81
CA LEU A 76 -25.61 -11.02 9.64
C LEU A 76 -24.24 -11.61 9.94
N TYR A 77 -24.14 -12.45 10.96
CA TYR A 77 -22.93 -13.24 11.21
C TYR A 77 -23.25 -14.56 11.91
N ASP A 78 -22.34 -15.52 11.79
CA ASP A 78 -22.33 -16.75 12.57
C ASP A 78 -20.94 -17.00 13.17
N ASP A 79 -20.56 -18.26 13.42
CA ASP A 79 -19.25 -18.62 13.97
C ASP A 79 -18.13 -18.70 12.91
N ASP A 80 -18.47 -18.52 11.63
CA ASP A 80 -17.57 -18.76 10.50
C ASP A 80 -17.37 -17.51 9.64
N ALA A 81 -18.43 -16.73 9.39
CA ALA A 81 -18.39 -15.59 8.49
C ALA A 81 -19.30 -14.42 8.89
N LEU A 82 -18.98 -13.27 8.28
CA LEU A 82 -19.83 -12.10 8.19
C LEU A 82 -20.57 -12.14 6.85
N TYR A 83 -21.87 -11.86 6.86
CA TYR A 83 -22.73 -11.90 5.67
C TYR A 83 -23.36 -10.54 5.41
N PHE A 84 -23.42 -10.15 4.15
CA PHE A 84 -24.08 -8.92 3.70
C PHE A 84 -25.14 -9.22 2.66
N GLY A 85 -26.35 -8.70 2.92
CA GLY A 85 -27.48 -8.76 2.01
C GLY A 85 -27.77 -7.35 1.52
N CYS A 86 -27.48 -7.10 0.25
CA CYS A 86 -27.52 -5.78 -0.35
C CYS A 86 -28.65 -5.71 -1.39
N MET A 87 -29.53 -4.72 -1.28
CA MET A 87 -30.54 -4.39 -2.28
C MET A 87 -30.34 -2.96 -2.77
N PHE A 88 -30.04 -2.83 -4.06
CA PHE A 88 -29.83 -1.55 -4.75
C PHE A 88 -31.02 -1.31 -5.67
N TYR A 89 -32.02 -0.57 -5.18
CA TYR A 89 -33.18 -0.21 -5.99
C TYR A 89 -32.75 0.71 -7.13
N ASP A 90 -33.41 0.59 -8.28
CA ASP A 90 -33.16 1.46 -9.41
C ASP A 90 -34.47 1.76 -10.15
N SER A 91 -34.77 3.05 -10.37
CA SER A 91 -35.95 3.49 -11.11
C SER A 91 -35.88 3.19 -12.62
N GLU A 92 -34.68 2.97 -13.17
CA GLU A 92 -34.42 2.62 -14.57
C GLU A 92 -33.51 1.39 -14.71
N PRO A 93 -33.90 0.17 -14.26
CA PRO A 93 -33.01 -0.99 -14.19
C PRO A 93 -32.41 -1.43 -15.53
N GLN A 94 -33.08 -1.11 -16.64
CA GLN A 94 -32.59 -1.37 -18.00
C GLN A 94 -31.32 -0.56 -18.36
N LYS A 95 -30.99 0.47 -17.57
CA LYS A 95 -29.81 1.33 -17.74
C LYS A 95 -28.69 1.02 -16.74
N ILE A 96 -28.84 0.01 -15.88
CA ILE A 96 -27.77 -0.44 -14.98
C ILE A 96 -26.57 -0.86 -15.82
N VAL A 97 -25.41 -0.24 -15.57
CA VAL A 97 -24.19 -0.54 -16.32
C VAL A 97 -23.52 -1.76 -15.69
N SER A 98 -23.91 -2.95 -16.15
CA SER A 98 -23.31 -4.22 -15.77
C SER A 98 -22.26 -4.63 -16.80
N ARG A 99 -20.97 -4.49 -16.45
CA ARG A 99 -19.84 -4.86 -17.32
C ARG A 99 -19.02 -5.97 -16.67
N LEU A 100 -18.78 -7.04 -17.41
CA LEU A 100 -17.85 -8.10 -16.99
C LEU A 100 -16.43 -7.67 -17.34
N THR A 101 -15.58 -7.53 -16.34
CA THR A 101 -14.15 -7.25 -16.47
C THR A 101 -13.35 -8.36 -15.79
N ARG A 102 -12.03 -8.40 -16.01
CA ARG A 102 -11.16 -9.17 -15.10
C ARG A 102 -11.22 -8.53 -13.72
N ARG A 103 -11.07 -9.35 -12.67
CA ARG A 103 -10.87 -8.91 -11.28
C ARG A 103 -9.82 -7.78 -11.24
N ASP A 104 -10.04 -6.79 -10.38
CA ASP A 104 -9.11 -5.67 -10.12
C ASP A 104 -8.90 -4.70 -11.31
N ASN A 105 -9.84 -4.66 -12.28
CA ASN A 105 -9.82 -3.68 -13.37
C ASN A 105 -11.04 -2.74 -13.29
N GLU A 106 -10.79 -1.49 -12.90
CA GLU A 106 -11.79 -0.44 -12.76
C GLU A 106 -12.18 0.14 -14.13
N ILE A 107 -13.37 -0.25 -14.60
CA ILE A 107 -14.03 0.38 -15.75
C ILE A 107 -15.28 1.07 -15.21
N GLU A 108 -15.82 2.05 -15.93
CA GLU A 108 -17.09 2.65 -15.54
C GLU A 108 -18.23 1.60 -15.53
N TYR A 109 -18.77 1.31 -14.34
CA TYR A 109 -19.91 0.41 -14.08
C TYR A 109 -20.65 0.83 -12.80
N ASP A 110 -21.90 0.39 -12.65
CA ASP A 110 -22.60 0.49 -11.36
C ASP A 110 -21.91 -0.44 -10.34
N ASN A 111 -21.70 0.01 -9.10
CA ASN A 111 -21.07 -0.82 -8.07
C ASN A 111 -21.58 -0.54 -6.65
N GLY A 112 -21.36 -1.51 -5.78
CA GLY A 112 -21.43 -1.40 -4.33
C GLY A 112 -20.06 -1.70 -3.70
N SER A 113 -19.77 -1.08 -2.56
CA SER A 113 -18.55 -1.35 -1.80
C SER A 113 -18.84 -1.42 -0.31
N ILE A 114 -18.22 -2.40 0.36
CA ILE A 114 -18.25 -2.59 1.81
C ILE A 114 -16.84 -2.39 2.33
N ARG A 115 -16.64 -1.44 3.25
CA ARG A 115 -15.33 -1.17 3.87
C ARG A 115 -15.38 -1.42 5.36
N ILE A 116 -14.49 -2.25 5.88
CA ILE A 116 -14.52 -2.78 7.25
C ILE A 116 -13.21 -2.47 7.98
N ASP A 117 -13.28 -1.67 9.04
CA ASP A 117 -12.21 -1.50 10.04
C ASP A 117 -12.46 -2.48 11.20
N SER A 118 -11.95 -3.70 11.06
CA SER A 118 -12.14 -4.79 12.02
C SER A 118 -11.24 -4.69 13.27
N TYR A 119 -10.25 -3.81 13.26
CA TYR A 119 -9.49 -3.47 14.47
C TYR A 119 -10.14 -2.35 15.26
N HIS A 120 -11.03 -1.58 14.65
CA HIS A 120 -11.57 -0.34 15.20
C HIS A 120 -10.43 0.59 15.63
N ASP A 121 -9.47 0.75 14.73
CA ASP A 121 -8.27 1.58 14.93
C ASP A 121 -8.34 2.89 14.14
N HIS A 122 -9.40 3.10 13.36
CA HIS A 122 -9.65 4.29 12.56
C HIS A 122 -8.56 4.58 11.52
N GLN A 123 -7.73 3.58 11.19
CA GLN A 123 -6.58 3.70 10.31
C GLN A 123 -6.53 2.61 9.24
N THR A 124 -6.98 1.40 9.53
CA THR A 124 -6.93 0.26 8.61
C THR A 124 -8.33 -0.21 8.23
N ALA A 125 -8.53 -0.55 6.96
CA ALA A 125 -9.80 -1.09 6.49
C ALA A 125 -9.60 -2.11 5.37
N PHE A 126 -10.48 -3.10 5.33
CA PHE A 126 -10.61 -4.03 4.21
C PHE A 126 -11.76 -3.56 3.33
N GLU A 127 -11.49 -3.33 2.05
CA GLU A 127 -12.48 -2.94 1.06
C GLU A 127 -12.87 -4.12 0.19
N PHE A 128 -14.18 -4.32 0.03
CA PHE A 128 -14.78 -5.33 -0.83
C PHE A 128 -15.76 -4.63 -1.77
N THR A 129 -15.32 -4.42 -3.01
CA THR A 129 -16.08 -3.74 -4.06
C THR A 129 -16.58 -4.75 -5.08
N PHE A 130 -17.83 -4.59 -5.52
CA PHE A 130 -18.49 -5.52 -6.42
C PHE A 130 -19.49 -4.83 -7.34
N ASN A 131 -19.79 -5.47 -8.47
CA ASN A 131 -20.72 -4.93 -9.46
C ASN A 131 -21.87 -5.92 -9.77
N PRO A 132 -22.93 -5.49 -10.48
CA PRO A 132 -24.07 -6.34 -10.84
C PRO A 132 -23.73 -7.51 -11.78
N ALA A 133 -22.49 -7.62 -12.27
CA ALA A 133 -22.02 -8.74 -13.09
C ALA A 133 -21.27 -9.80 -12.26
N GLY A 134 -21.13 -9.61 -10.94
CA GLY A 134 -20.38 -10.50 -10.05
C GLY A 134 -18.86 -10.30 -10.08
N VAL A 135 -18.36 -9.18 -10.65
CA VAL A 135 -16.94 -8.83 -10.56
C VAL A 135 -16.60 -8.42 -9.13
N LYS A 136 -15.45 -8.90 -8.64
CA LYS A 136 -14.90 -8.61 -7.31
C LYS A 136 -13.66 -7.72 -7.42
N VAL A 137 -13.48 -6.85 -6.45
CA VAL A 137 -12.24 -6.09 -6.20
C VAL A 137 -12.04 -6.06 -4.69
N ASP A 138 -10.81 -6.30 -4.24
CA ASP A 138 -10.44 -6.23 -2.84
C ASP A 138 -9.16 -5.42 -2.65
N ILE A 139 -9.18 -4.58 -1.62
CA ILE A 139 -8.13 -3.61 -1.34
C ILE A 139 -7.92 -3.55 0.17
N LEU A 140 -6.66 -3.53 0.58
CA LEU A 140 -6.29 -3.21 1.95
C LEU A 140 -5.93 -1.73 2.08
N GLN A 141 -6.66 -0.99 2.89
CA GLN A 141 -6.43 0.42 3.16
C GLN A 141 -5.71 0.60 4.50
N PHE A 142 -4.73 1.49 4.56
CA PHE A 142 -4.00 1.81 5.80
C PHE A 142 -3.56 3.27 5.88
N ASP A 143 -3.19 3.71 7.09
CA ASP A 143 -2.96 5.13 7.42
C ASP A 143 -4.13 6.03 7.05
N ASP A 144 -5.36 5.58 7.36
CA ASP A 144 -6.62 6.30 7.10
C ASP A 144 -6.89 6.48 5.59
N ALA A 145 -6.64 5.41 4.83
CA ALA A 145 -6.71 5.33 3.36
C ALA A 145 -5.79 6.30 2.61
N ASN A 146 -4.72 6.79 3.26
CA ASN A 146 -3.64 7.46 2.52
C ASN A 146 -2.83 6.48 1.66
N TYR A 147 -2.87 5.19 2.00
CA TYR A 147 -2.29 4.12 1.21
C TYR A 147 -3.32 3.00 1.01
N GLU A 148 -3.23 2.39 -0.16
CA GLU A 148 -4.07 1.27 -0.58
C GLU A 148 -3.17 0.20 -1.20
N ASP A 149 -3.45 -1.06 -0.89
CA ASP A 149 -2.80 -2.22 -1.47
C ASP A 149 -3.84 -3.09 -2.17
N ALA A 150 -3.95 -2.90 -3.48
CA ALA A 150 -4.80 -3.70 -4.37
C ALA A 150 -4.17 -5.04 -4.77
N SER A 151 -2.96 -5.37 -4.27
CA SER A 151 -2.37 -6.71 -4.45
C SER A 151 -2.80 -7.70 -3.38
N TRP A 152 -3.46 -7.21 -2.32
CA TRP A 152 -4.07 -8.05 -1.31
C TRP A 152 -5.26 -8.80 -1.91
N ASP A 153 -5.15 -10.13 -1.99
CA ASP A 153 -6.18 -11.00 -2.57
C ASP A 153 -6.88 -11.81 -1.47
N ALA A 154 -8.16 -11.50 -1.25
CA ALA A 154 -9.01 -12.17 -0.28
C ALA A 154 -9.88 -13.27 -0.90
N VAL A 155 -10.10 -14.35 -0.15
CA VAL A 155 -11.06 -15.41 -0.53
C VAL A 155 -12.42 -15.14 0.12
N TRP A 156 -13.38 -14.67 -0.67
CA TRP A 156 -14.75 -14.36 -0.24
C TRP A 156 -15.78 -14.71 -1.32
N ASP A 157 -17.03 -14.98 -0.93
CA ASP A 157 -18.10 -15.40 -1.84
C ASP A 157 -19.03 -14.22 -2.17
N LEU A 158 -19.53 -14.18 -3.41
CA LEU A 158 -20.44 -13.15 -3.93
C LEU A 158 -21.35 -13.80 -4.97
N GLU A 159 -22.65 -13.55 -4.85
CA GLU A 159 -23.60 -13.76 -5.94
C GLU A 159 -24.47 -12.53 -6.12
N THR A 160 -24.82 -12.22 -7.37
CA THR A 160 -25.59 -11.02 -7.73
C THR A 160 -26.73 -11.33 -8.68
N THR A 161 -27.88 -10.69 -8.49
CA THR A 161 -29.05 -10.85 -9.36
C THR A 161 -29.63 -9.50 -9.75
N ILE A 162 -29.95 -9.31 -11.03
CA ILE A 162 -30.66 -8.12 -11.53
C ILE A 162 -32.17 -8.39 -11.52
N PHE A 163 -32.93 -7.46 -10.97
CA PHE A 163 -34.38 -7.51 -10.86
C PHE A 163 -35.07 -6.36 -11.63
N PRO A 164 -36.39 -6.45 -11.89
CA PRO A 164 -37.14 -5.36 -12.52
C PRO A 164 -37.23 -4.05 -11.71
N ASN A 165 -36.74 -4.03 -10.47
CA ASN A 165 -36.75 -2.87 -9.57
C ASN A 165 -35.34 -2.47 -9.08
N GLY A 166 -34.26 -3.07 -9.62
CA GLY A 166 -32.89 -2.84 -9.17
C GLY A 166 -32.02 -4.07 -9.32
N TRP A 167 -31.07 -4.26 -8.40
CA TRP A 167 -30.25 -5.48 -8.32
C TRP A 167 -29.86 -5.76 -6.87
N SER A 168 -29.47 -7.00 -6.59
CA SER A 168 -29.07 -7.46 -5.27
C SER A 168 -27.70 -8.13 -5.30
N ALA A 169 -27.08 -8.19 -4.13
CA ALA A 169 -25.89 -8.98 -3.87
C ALA A 169 -26.01 -9.70 -2.53
N GLU A 170 -25.55 -10.95 -2.48
CA GLU A 170 -25.29 -11.69 -1.24
C GLU A 170 -23.81 -12.00 -1.16
N ILE A 171 -23.23 -11.73 0.01
CA ILE A 171 -21.79 -11.74 0.22
C ILE A 171 -21.48 -12.50 1.49
N ARG A 172 -20.45 -13.35 1.45
CA ARG A 172 -19.90 -14.07 2.60
C ARG A 172 -18.41 -13.79 2.73
N ILE A 173 -18.02 -13.23 3.87
CA ILE A 173 -16.62 -12.93 4.22
C ILE A 173 -16.23 -13.76 5.45
N PRO A 174 -15.41 -14.81 5.27
CA PRO A 174 -14.94 -15.63 6.39
C PRO A 174 -14.12 -14.83 7.40
N PHE A 175 -14.29 -15.09 8.70
CA PHE A 175 -13.53 -14.38 9.75
C PHE A 175 -12.02 -14.59 9.67
N HIS A 176 -11.53 -15.68 9.06
CA HIS A 176 -10.09 -15.92 8.91
C HIS A 176 -9.42 -15.01 7.86
N VAL A 177 -10.21 -14.39 6.97
CA VAL A 177 -9.72 -13.38 6.02
C VAL A 177 -9.41 -12.08 6.76
N LEU A 178 -10.29 -11.70 7.69
CA LEU A 178 -10.19 -10.48 8.46
C LEU A 178 -9.27 -10.69 9.68
N ARG A 179 -8.43 -9.69 9.98
CA ARG A 179 -7.70 -9.66 11.25
C ARG A 179 -8.42 -8.73 12.21
N TYR A 180 -8.62 -9.14 13.45
CA TYR A 180 -9.37 -8.34 14.44
C TYR A 180 -8.88 -8.56 15.86
N LYS A 181 -9.19 -7.60 16.73
CA LYS A 181 -8.91 -7.70 18.18
C LYS A 181 -9.69 -8.89 18.74
N SER A 182 -8.99 -9.89 19.29
CA SER A 182 -9.63 -10.94 20.12
C SER A 182 -9.46 -10.61 21.60
N GLU A 183 -10.48 -10.93 22.37
CA GLU A 183 -10.33 -11.16 23.80
C GLU A 183 -9.86 -12.61 24.03
N GLU A 184 -9.00 -12.84 25.02
CA GLU A 184 -8.43 -14.18 25.32
C GLU A 184 -9.50 -15.26 25.54
N THR A 185 -10.72 -14.87 25.93
CA THR A 185 -11.84 -15.76 26.20
C THR A 185 -12.83 -15.86 25.04
N GLY A 186 -12.67 -15.04 23.99
CA GLY A 186 -13.68 -14.79 22.95
C GLY A 186 -14.95 -14.09 23.47
N ALA A 187 -15.11 -13.89 24.79
CA ALA A 187 -16.33 -13.36 25.39
C ALA A 187 -16.27 -11.83 25.47
N GLY A 188 -16.88 -11.16 24.51
CA GLY A 188 -16.97 -9.69 24.49
C GLY A 188 -17.84 -9.22 23.33
N GLU A 189 -18.36 -8.00 23.44
CA GLU A 189 -18.92 -7.29 22.27
C GLU A 189 -17.78 -6.56 21.57
N HIS A 190 -17.70 -6.74 20.25
CA HIS A 190 -16.74 -6.06 19.40
C HIS A 190 -17.46 -4.94 18.65
N ASP A 191 -16.88 -3.74 18.73
CA ASP A 191 -17.23 -2.63 17.85
C ASP A 191 -16.24 -2.62 16.69
N TRP A 192 -16.73 -2.65 15.47
CA TRP A 192 -15.93 -2.47 14.24
C TRP A 192 -16.33 -1.17 13.55
N GLY A 193 -15.44 -0.60 12.75
CA GLY A 193 -15.76 0.49 11.85
C GLY A 193 -16.34 -0.07 10.55
N ILE A 194 -17.37 0.55 10.00
CA ILE A 194 -17.94 0.14 8.72
C ILE A 194 -18.44 1.34 7.90
N ASN A 195 -18.29 1.25 6.59
CA ASN A 195 -18.99 2.12 5.66
C ASN A 195 -19.43 1.37 4.41
N PHE A 196 -20.49 1.88 3.78
CA PHE A 196 -21.05 1.34 2.57
C PHE A 196 -21.11 2.43 1.51
N PHE A 197 -20.76 2.05 0.29
CA PHE A 197 -20.76 2.96 -0.85
C PHE A 197 -21.56 2.35 -1.99
N ARG A 198 -22.25 3.20 -2.73
CA ARG A 198 -22.84 2.87 -4.02
C ARG A 198 -22.38 3.88 -5.06
N TYR A 199 -22.01 3.41 -6.24
CA TYR A 199 -21.80 4.26 -7.40
C TYR A 199 -22.79 3.92 -8.49
N ILE A 200 -23.46 4.94 -9.03
CA ILE A 200 -24.44 4.84 -10.11
C ILE A 200 -23.85 5.51 -11.34
N SER A 201 -23.28 4.71 -12.25
CA SER A 201 -22.50 5.23 -13.39
C SER A 201 -23.29 6.23 -14.24
N ARG A 202 -24.51 5.89 -14.66
CA ARG A 202 -25.32 6.75 -15.54
C ARG A 202 -25.66 8.13 -14.94
N LYS A 203 -25.65 8.25 -13.62
CA LYS A 203 -25.93 9.50 -12.89
C LYS A 203 -24.65 10.20 -12.42
N GLN A 204 -23.51 9.50 -12.51
CA GLN A 204 -22.24 9.88 -11.87
C GLN A 204 -22.46 10.25 -10.41
N GLU A 205 -23.22 9.39 -9.72
CA GLU A 205 -23.65 9.59 -8.34
C GLU A 205 -22.92 8.61 -7.42
N SER A 206 -22.32 9.14 -6.36
CA SER A 206 -21.65 8.37 -5.32
C SER A 206 -22.40 8.59 -4.02
N ASP A 207 -22.93 7.52 -3.45
CA ASP A 207 -23.74 7.52 -2.24
C ASP A 207 -22.99 6.84 -1.10
N TRP A 208 -22.91 7.51 0.04
CA TRP A 208 -22.17 7.03 1.21
C TRP A 208 -23.16 6.85 2.35
N TRP A 209 -23.06 5.72 3.07
CA TRP A 209 -23.85 5.51 4.28
C TRP A 209 -23.35 6.43 5.39
N ALA A 210 -22.16 6.17 5.94
CA ALA A 210 -21.50 7.08 6.86
C ALA A 210 -20.88 8.25 6.08
N PHE A 211 -21.71 9.27 5.83
CA PHE A 211 -21.36 10.43 5.04
C PHE A 211 -20.28 11.30 5.70
N THR A 212 -19.28 11.68 4.91
CA THR A 212 -18.22 12.62 5.32
C THR A 212 -18.17 13.76 4.31
N PRO A 213 -18.35 15.04 4.69
CA PRO A 213 -18.27 16.19 3.77
C PRO A 213 -16.89 16.40 3.12
N LYS A 214 -16.81 17.10 1.98
CA LYS A 214 -15.57 17.30 1.20
C LYS A 214 -14.62 18.22 1.93
N SER A 215 -15.20 19.08 2.77
CA SER A 215 -14.50 19.96 3.70
C SER A 215 -13.84 19.21 4.86
N GLN A 216 -14.24 17.98 5.17
CA GLN A 216 -13.61 17.19 6.23
C GLN A 216 -12.53 16.27 5.65
N SER A 217 -11.47 16.06 6.44
CA SER A 217 -10.40 15.12 6.13
C SER A 217 -10.58 13.80 6.88
N GLY A 218 -9.80 12.81 6.44
CA GLY A 218 -9.87 11.44 6.90
C GLY A 218 -10.91 10.62 6.16
N PHE A 219 -10.77 9.30 6.25
CA PHE A 219 -11.61 8.37 5.51
C PHE A 219 -12.04 7.20 6.39
N VAL A 220 -11.13 6.28 6.71
CA VAL A 220 -11.39 5.14 7.63
C VAL A 220 -11.81 5.66 9.00
N SER A 221 -11.17 6.72 9.45
CA SER A 221 -11.49 7.39 10.72
C SER A 221 -12.92 7.95 10.81
N ARG A 222 -13.63 8.06 9.68
CA ARG A 222 -15.00 8.57 9.58
C ARG A 222 -16.06 7.49 9.39
N PHE A 223 -15.66 6.22 9.40
CA PHE A 223 -16.61 5.12 9.29
C PHE A 223 -17.63 5.14 10.43
N GLY A 224 -18.83 4.64 10.13
CA GLY A 224 -19.82 4.36 11.17
C GLY A 224 -19.41 3.15 12.00
N HIS A 225 -20.25 2.75 12.95
CA HIS A 225 -19.99 1.59 13.81
C HIS A 225 -20.86 0.40 13.44
N LEU A 226 -20.22 -0.75 13.27
CA LEU A 226 -20.85 -2.06 13.28
C LEU A 226 -20.82 -2.61 14.71
N ARG A 227 -21.99 -2.80 15.30
CA ARG A 227 -22.17 -3.33 16.67
C ARG A 227 -22.86 -4.69 16.67
N GLY A 228 -22.88 -5.34 17.84
CA GLY A 228 -23.61 -6.60 18.05
C GLY A 228 -22.84 -7.85 17.62
N LEU A 229 -21.57 -7.69 17.24
CA LEU A 229 -20.62 -8.78 17.06
C LEU A 229 -20.21 -9.29 18.44
N ALA A 230 -20.72 -10.43 18.85
CA ALA A 230 -20.46 -11.02 20.16
C ALA A 230 -19.95 -12.44 19.99
N ASN A 231 -19.00 -12.82 20.84
CA ASN A 231 -18.44 -14.17 20.86
C ASN A 231 -17.78 -14.57 19.52
N LEU A 232 -17.01 -13.67 18.91
CA LEU A 232 -16.29 -13.95 17.68
C LEU A 232 -15.28 -15.10 17.88
N PRO A 233 -15.09 -15.97 16.88
CA PRO A 233 -14.17 -17.10 17.00
C PRO A 233 -12.73 -16.62 17.20
N VAL A 234 -11.92 -17.40 17.93
CA VAL A 234 -10.46 -17.24 17.88
C VAL A 234 -9.96 -18.02 16.67
N THR A 235 -9.75 -17.33 15.55
CA THR A 235 -9.33 -17.96 14.29
C THR A 235 -7.87 -18.41 14.37
N ARG A 236 -7.65 -19.70 14.62
CA ARG A 236 -6.34 -20.36 14.44
C ARG A 236 -6.35 -21.15 13.12
N HIS A 237 -6.19 -20.42 12.03
CA HIS A 237 -6.17 -21.02 10.69
C HIS A 237 -4.76 -21.51 10.35
N VAL A 238 -4.67 -22.69 9.74
CA VAL A 238 -3.42 -23.28 9.24
C VAL A 238 -3.61 -23.55 7.76
N GLU A 239 -2.75 -22.98 6.92
CA GLU A 239 -2.71 -23.22 5.48
C GLU A 239 -1.32 -23.73 5.11
N LEU A 240 -1.22 -24.91 4.49
CA LEU A 240 0.04 -25.50 4.03
C LEU A 240 -0.03 -25.75 2.52
N LEU A 241 0.92 -25.16 1.79
CA LEU A 241 0.99 -25.18 0.33
C LEU A 241 2.31 -25.83 -0.10
N PRO A 242 2.39 -27.17 -0.22
CA PRO A 242 3.58 -27.85 -0.72
C PRO A 242 3.64 -27.79 -2.25
N PHE A 243 4.85 -27.76 -2.81
CA PHE A 243 5.04 -27.82 -4.26
C PHE A 243 6.25 -28.68 -4.65
N VAL A 244 6.21 -29.20 -5.88
CA VAL A 244 7.31 -29.93 -6.53
C VAL A 244 7.35 -29.53 -8.00
N VAL A 245 8.52 -29.16 -8.49
CA VAL A 245 8.78 -28.84 -9.90
C VAL A 245 9.79 -29.82 -10.46
N ALA A 246 9.58 -30.29 -11.68
CA ALA A 246 10.55 -31.07 -12.43
C ALA A 246 10.63 -30.52 -13.86
N GLN A 247 11.84 -30.22 -14.32
CA GLN A 247 12.11 -29.70 -15.64
C GLN A 247 13.20 -30.54 -16.31
N GLN A 248 13.00 -30.84 -17.60
CA GLN A 248 13.99 -31.49 -18.44
C GLN A 248 14.29 -30.58 -19.64
N THR A 249 15.51 -30.07 -19.71
CA THR A 249 15.96 -29.24 -20.83
C THR A 249 16.74 -30.10 -21.82
N TYR A 250 16.32 -30.07 -23.09
CA TYR A 250 16.97 -30.79 -24.18
C TYR A 250 17.50 -29.79 -25.21
N GLN A 251 18.82 -29.66 -25.30
CA GLN A 251 19.46 -28.89 -26.35
C GLN A 251 20.17 -29.83 -27.34
N PRO A 252 19.70 -29.90 -28.61
CA PRO A 252 20.32 -30.76 -29.61
C PRO A 252 21.73 -30.27 -29.97
N ALA A 253 22.62 -31.23 -30.26
CA ALA A 253 23.97 -30.90 -30.71
C ALA A 253 23.95 -30.08 -32.00
N SER A 254 24.85 -29.09 -32.10
CA SER A 254 25.11 -28.33 -33.31
C SER A 254 26.60 -28.40 -33.66
N GLN A 255 27.01 -27.86 -34.81
CA GLN A 255 28.45 -27.78 -35.17
C GLN A 255 29.27 -26.95 -34.16
N ALA A 256 28.63 -26.14 -33.32
CA ALA A 256 29.27 -25.25 -32.35
C ALA A 256 29.03 -25.63 -30.86
N ARG A 257 28.13 -26.57 -30.55
CA ARG A 257 27.82 -27.00 -29.16
C ARG A 257 27.50 -28.49 -29.08
N GLN A 258 27.99 -29.15 -28.03
CA GLN A 258 27.61 -30.53 -27.71
C GLN A 258 26.15 -30.61 -27.25
N ARG A 259 25.58 -31.83 -27.32
CA ARG A 259 24.25 -32.14 -26.75
C ARG A 259 24.29 -31.88 -25.24
N GLN A 260 23.33 -31.14 -24.74
CA GLN A 260 23.15 -30.89 -23.31
C GLN A 260 21.79 -31.44 -22.89
N GLU A 261 21.80 -32.32 -21.90
CA GLU A 261 20.62 -32.83 -21.22
C GLU A 261 20.72 -32.46 -19.75
N GLU A 262 19.82 -31.60 -19.31
CA GLU A 262 19.76 -31.18 -17.91
C GLU A 262 18.41 -31.57 -17.33
N PHE A 263 18.48 -32.19 -16.15
CA PHE A 263 17.33 -32.48 -15.32
C PHE A 263 17.40 -31.60 -14.08
N PHE A 264 16.38 -30.78 -13.90
CA PHE A 264 16.21 -29.90 -12.76
C PHE A 264 15.00 -30.36 -11.94
N GLY A 265 15.16 -30.43 -10.62
CA GLY A 265 14.08 -30.76 -9.70
C GLY A 265 14.11 -29.78 -8.53
N ASN A 266 12.95 -29.24 -8.18
CA ASN A 266 12.80 -28.33 -7.06
C ASN A 266 11.61 -28.74 -6.19
N ALA A 267 11.68 -28.49 -4.89
CA ALA A 267 10.58 -28.74 -3.96
C ALA A 267 10.66 -27.78 -2.78
N GLY A 268 9.50 -27.36 -2.30
CA GLY A 268 9.36 -26.43 -1.19
C GLY A 268 7.95 -26.43 -0.63
N PHE A 269 7.71 -25.56 0.34
CA PHE A 269 6.37 -25.34 0.86
C PHE A 269 6.23 -23.96 1.50
N ASP A 270 5.01 -23.46 1.51
CA ASP A 270 4.60 -22.30 2.29
C ASP A 270 3.64 -22.74 3.41
N LEU A 271 3.78 -22.14 4.59
CA LEU A 271 2.90 -22.34 5.73
C LEU A 271 2.40 -20.98 6.24
N ARG A 272 1.09 -20.83 6.38
CA ARG A 272 0.48 -19.71 7.10
C ARG A 272 -0.19 -20.22 8.36
N TYR A 273 0.10 -19.58 9.48
CA TYR A 273 -0.43 -19.95 10.78
C TYR A 273 -0.93 -18.73 11.55
N GLY A 274 -2.23 -18.70 11.83
CA GLY A 274 -2.82 -17.72 12.74
C GLY A 274 -2.46 -18.03 14.19
N ILE A 275 -1.49 -17.31 14.76
CA ILE A 275 -1.10 -17.43 16.17
C ILE A 275 -2.29 -17.01 17.07
N SER A 276 -2.98 -15.94 16.65
CA SER A 276 -4.22 -15.40 17.21
C SER A 276 -4.98 -14.65 16.12
N SER A 277 -6.19 -14.14 16.40
CA SER A 277 -6.99 -13.38 15.41
C SER A 277 -6.29 -12.09 14.91
N ASN A 278 -5.28 -11.62 15.64
CA ASN A 278 -4.54 -10.40 15.36
C ASN A 278 -3.07 -10.61 14.99
N PHE A 279 -2.54 -11.84 15.05
CA PHE A 279 -1.15 -12.18 14.67
C PHE A 279 -1.09 -13.40 13.76
N LYS A 280 -0.36 -13.25 12.64
CA LYS A 280 -0.05 -14.33 11.70
C LYS A 280 1.45 -14.61 11.66
N LEU A 281 1.78 -15.88 11.46
CA LEU A 281 3.11 -16.39 11.12
C LEU A 281 3.06 -16.94 9.69
N ASP A 282 3.87 -16.39 8.82
CA ASP A 282 4.11 -16.89 7.47
C ASP A 282 5.51 -17.51 7.42
N LEU A 283 5.62 -18.74 6.94
CA LEU A 283 6.89 -19.43 6.72
C LEU A 283 6.95 -19.90 5.27
N THR A 284 8.12 -19.82 4.68
CA THR A 284 8.41 -20.40 3.36
C THR A 284 9.74 -21.13 3.40
N VAL A 285 9.80 -22.30 2.78
CA VAL A 285 11.02 -23.06 2.58
C VAL A 285 11.19 -23.28 1.09
N ASN A 286 12.28 -22.74 0.55
CA ASN A 286 12.60 -22.81 -0.86
C ASN A 286 11.41 -22.44 -1.76
N PRO A 287 10.87 -21.20 -1.67
CA PRO A 287 9.69 -20.81 -2.44
C PRO A 287 9.93 -20.86 -3.95
N ASP A 288 8.92 -21.30 -4.70
CA ASP A 288 8.88 -21.13 -6.16
C ASP A 288 8.05 -19.88 -6.51
N PHE A 289 8.73 -18.85 -7.03
CA PHE A 289 8.08 -17.64 -7.53
C PHE A 289 7.89 -17.67 -9.06
N GLY A 290 8.18 -18.78 -9.73
CA GLY A 290 7.99 -18.94 -11.17
C GLY A 290 6.52 -18.89 -11.64
N GLN A 291 5.57 -18.96 -10.70
CA GLN A 291 4.14 -18.77 -10.96
C GLN A 291 3.68 -17.31 -10.86
N VAL A 292 4.56 -16.42 -10.41
CA VAL A 292 4.26 -14.99 -10.29
C VAL A 292 4.46 -14.32 -11.64
N GLU A 293 3.61 -13.36 -11.98
CA GLU A 293 3.72 -12.60 -13.22
C GLU A 293 5.12 -11.99 -13.35
N ALA A 294 5.76 -12.20 -14.50
CA ALA A 294 7.07 -11.64 -14.77
C ALA A 294 6.99 -10.11 -14.84
N ASP A 295 8.02 -9.45 -14.32
CA ASP A 295 8.09 -7.99 -14.39
C ASP A 295 8.14 -7.53 -15.86
N PRO A 296 7.44 -6.44 -16.21
CA PRO A 296 7.47 -5.92 -17.57
C PRO A 296 8.90 -5.51 -17.95
N ALA A 297 9.30 -5.79 -19.18
CA ALA A 297 10.59 -5.35 -19.70
C ALA A 297 10.59 -3.82 -19.86
N VAL A 298 11.23 -3.12 -18.92
CA VAL A 298 11.40 -1.66 -18.95
C VAL A 298 12.79 -1.31 -19.48
N LEU A 299 12.85 -0.64 -20.64
CA LEU A 299 14.09 -0.04 -21.12
C LEU A 299 14.39 1.20 -20.29
N ASN A 300 15.23 1.04 -19.27
CA ASN A 300 15.68 2.14 -18.43
C ASN A 300 17.05 2.66 -18.93
N LEU A 301 17.05 3.89 -19.47
CA LEU A 301 18.26 4.56 -19.96
C LEU A 301 18.90 5.47 -18.89
N THR A 302 18.31 5.55 -17.71
CA THR A 302 18.75 6.42 -16.62
C THR A 302 19.76 5.72 -15.71
N THR A 303 20.34 6.46 -14.78
CA THR A 303 21.22 5.93 -13.73
C THR A 303 20.47 5.48 -12.48
N ILE A 304 19.14 5.45 -12.53
CA ILE A 304 18.28 5.18 -11.38
C ILE A 304 17.69 3.78 -11.55
N GLU A 305 17.72 2.99 -10.49
CA GLU A 305 17.07 1.68 -10.47
C GLU A 305 15.56 1.80 -10.71
N THR A 306 15.00 0.93 -11.55
CA THR A 306 13.55 0.80 -11.73
C THR A 306 12.93 0.17 -10.49
N PHE A 307 11.88 0.78 -9.96
CA PHE A 307 11.09 0.18 -8.89
C PHE A 307 10.09 -0.82 -9.48
N TYR A 308 9.99 -2.02 -8.90
CA TYR A 308 9.01 -3.02 -9.25
C TYR A 308 8.13 -3.34 -8.05
N PRO A 309 6.79 -3.32 -8.18
CA PRO A 309 5.90 -3.71 -7.08
C PRO A 309 6.13 -5.17 -6.70
N GLU A 310 5.88 -5.53 -5.44
CA GLU A 310 5.93 -6.92 -5.02
C GLU A 310 4.71 -7.69 -5.55
N LYS A 311 4.95 -8.92 -5.99
CA LYS A 311 3.92 -9.80 -6.56
C LYS A 311 3.89 -11.18 -5.90
N ARG A 312 4.90 -11.49 -5.08
CA ARG A 312 5.03 -12.77 -4.38
C ARG A 312 4.12 -12.82 -3.16
N PRO A 313 3.18 -13.77 -3.05
CA PRO A 313 2.19 -13.82 -1.97
C PRO A 313 2.79 -13.79 -0.56
N PHE A 314 3.94 -14.46 -0.35
CA PHE A 314 4.64 -14.42 0.93
C PHE A 314 5.00 -12.99 1.35
N PHE A 315 5.43 -12.13 0.44
CA PHE A 315 5.88 -10.78 0.77
C PHE A 315 4.75 -9.75 0.85
N ILE A 316 3.63 -9.96 0.13
CA ILE A 316 2.42 -9.11 0.12
C ILE A 316 1.65 -9.19 1.45
N GLU A 317 1.51 -10.39 2.04
CA GLU A 317 0.67 -10.54 3.24
C GLU A 317 1.23 -9.72 4.42
N GLY A 318 0.48 -8.77 4.95
CA GLY A 318 0.98 -7.95 6.07
C GLY A 318 2.00 -6.86 5.70
N THR A 319 2.16 -6.53 4.40
CA THR A 319 3.08 -5.45 3.96
C THR A 319 2.76 -4.11 4.63
N GLN A 320 1.49 -3.79 4.88
CA GLN A 320 1.06 -2.58 5.57
C GLN A 320 1.68 -2.41 6.98
N ILE A 321 2.03 -3.52 7.65
CA ILE A 321 2.65 -3.48 8.99
C ILE A 321 4.14 -3.19 8.89
N ILE A 322 4.83 -3.71 7.87
CA ILE A 322 6.27 -3.52 7.64
C ILE A 322 6.59 -2.31 6.75
N HIS A 323 5.56 -1.66 6.21
CA HIS A 323 5.67 -0.49 5.35
C HIS A 323 6.32 0.69 6.08
N PHE A 324 7.23 1.37 5.38
CA PHE A 324 7.89 2.58 5.82
C PHE A 324 8.15 3.48 4.61
N SER A 325 7.33 4.51 4.44
CA SER A 325 7.54 5.49 3.37
C SER A 325 8.61 6.51 3.80
N THR A 326 9.57 6.79 2.93
CA THR A 326 10.53 7.89 3.12
C THR A 326 10.03 9.14 2.42
N PHE A 327 10.20 9.24 1.10
CA PHE A 327 9.92 10.44 0.32
C PHE A 327 8.58 10.40 -0.45
N GLY A 328 7.75 9.36 -0.24
CA GLY A 328 6.43 9.20 -0.88
C GLY A 328 6.47 8.88 -2.38
N GLY A 329 5.31 8.61 -2.99
CA GLY A 329 5.12 8.51 -4.45
C GLY A 329 6.04 7.51 -5.17
N ASP A 330 6.55 7.92 -6.35
CA ASP A 330 7.42 7.11 -7.23
C ASP A 330 8.73 6.66 -6.56
N PHE A 331 9.09 7.13 -5.37
CA PHE A 331 10.38 6.86 -4.73
C PHE A 331 10.49 5.50 -4.02
N GLY A 332 9.44 4.66 -4.06
CA GLY A 332 9.45 3.27 -3.58
C GLY A 332 9.21 3.10 -2.06
N PRO A 333 9.24 1.86 -1.53
CA PRO A 333 8.79 1.49 -0.19
C PRO A 333 9.77 1.87 0.93
N GLY A 334 10.67 2.83 0.67
CA GLY A 334 11.63 3.34 1.64
C GLY A 334 12.59 2.28 2.20
N MET A 335 12.52 2.06 3.52
CA MET A 335 13.55 1.34 4.29
C MET A 335 13.53 -0.18 4.10
N PHE A 336 12.48 -0.74 3.51
CA PHE A 336 12.39 -2.15 3.17
C PHE A 336 11.78 -2.34 1.79
N TYR A 337 12.51 -3.03 0.91
CA TYR A 337 12.09 -3.40 -0.42
C TYR A 337 12.26 -4.90 -0.58
N SER A 338 11.16 -5.64 -0.51
CA SER A 338 11.15 -7.10 -0.48
C SER A 338 11.83 -7.76 -1.69
N ARG A 339 11.86 -7.10 -2.85
CA ARG A 339 12.57 -7.56 -4.06
C ARG A 339 14.10 -7.61 -3.90
N ARG A 340 14.67 -7.03 -2.82
CA ARG A 340 16.08 -7.25 -2.44
C ARG A 340 16.35 -8.68 -2.00
N VAL A 341 15.34 -9.36 -1.45
CA VAL A 341 15.42 -10.77 -1.06
C VAL A 341 15.04 -11.63 -2.26
N GLY A 342 15.99 -12.43 -2.75
CA GLY A 342 15.81 -13.19 -3.98
C GLY A 342 15.78 -12.32 -5.24
N ARG A 343 16.64 -11.27 -5.28
CA ARG A 343 16.70 -10.33 -6.40
C ARG A 343 17.07 -11.03 -7.71
N ALA A 344 16.70 -10.42 -8.84
CA ALA A 344 17.23 -10.82 -10.14
C ALA A 344 18.73 -10.53 -10.23
N LEU A 345 19.45 -11.39 -10.94
CA LEU A 345 20.88 -11.22 -11.25
C LEU A 345 21.04 -10.71 -12.68
N ASP A 346 21.94 -9.75 -12.87
CA ASP A 346 22.23 -9.15 -14.17
C ASP A 346 23.66 -9.51 -14.59
N PRO A 347 23.97 -9.64 -15.90
CA PRO A 347 25.34 -9.79 -16.39
C PRO A 347 26.34 -8.76 -15.83
N GLY A 348 25.87 -7.56 -15.47
CA GLY A 348 26.67 -6.52 -14.83
C GLY A 348 27.13 -6.85 -13.39
N ASP A 349 26.55 -7.86 -12.74
CA ASP A 349 27.00 -8.36 -11.43
C ASP A 349 28.30 -9.19 -11.55
N VAL A 350 28.65 -9.66 -12.76
CA VAL A 350 29.85 -10.45 -13.03
C VAL A 350 31.01 -9.53 -13.40
N SER A 351 32.14 -9.66 -12.71
CA SER A 351 33.36 -8.93 -13.08
C SER A 351 34.12 -9.69 -14.16
N LEU A 352 34.05 -9.21 -15.40
CA LEU A 352 34.70 -9.82 -16.56
C LEU A 352 35.95 -9.06 -16.98
N SER A 353 37.01 -9.80 -17.28
CA SER A 353 38.16 -9.33 -18.07
C SER A 353 37.80 -9.26 -19.56
N SER A 354 38.59 -8.54 -20.36
CA SER A 354 38.31 -8.32 -21.80
C SER A 354 38.18 -9.59 -22.64
N ASN A 355 38.74 -10.72 -22.17
CA ASN A 355 38.76 -11.99 -22.90
C ASN A 355 37.78 -13.03 -22.32
N GLU A 356 37.02 -12.65 -21.29
CA GLU A 356 36.10 -13.53 -20.57
C GLU A 356 34.67 -13.34 -21.07
N ILE A 357 33.88 -14.42 -21.03
CA ILE A 357 32.43 -14.36 -21.26
C ILE A 357 31.66 -15.19 -20.25
N ILE A 358 30.45 -14.73 -19.93
CA ILE A 358 29.50 -15.48 -19.13
C ILE A 358 28.96 -16.63 -19.98
N THR A 359 29.02 -17.84 -19.45
CA THR A 359 28.46 -19.05 -20.07
C THR A 359 27.21 -19.55 -19.35
N ASP A 360 27.14 -19.30 -18.04
CA ASP A 360 25.97 -19.58 -17.22
C ASP A 360 25.85 -18.52 -16.11
N LEU A 361 24.63 -18.07 -15.85
CA LEU A 361 24.28 -17.10 -14.81
C LEU A 361 22.86 -17.43 -14.33
N PRO A 362 22.66 -17.69 -13.03
CA PRO A 362 21.33 -17.88 -12.47
C PRO A 362 20.47 -16.62 -12.71
N SER A 363 19.18 -16.79 -13.01
CA SER A 363 18.29 -15.64 -13.29
C SER A 363 17.97 -14.80 -12.06
N SER A 364 18.04 -15.40 -10.87
CA SER A 364 17.67 -14.80 -9.60
C SER A 364 18.35 -15.51 -8.45
N VAL A 365 18.50 -14.82 -7.34
CA VAL A 365 19.03 -15.38 -6.10
C VAL A 365 18.01 -16.32 -5.47
N THR A 366 18.44 -17.53 -5.13
CA THR A 366 17.60 -18.55 -4.49
C THR A 366 17.34 -18.19 -3.03
N ILE A 367 16.07 -18.17 -2.63
CA ILE A 367 15.67 -18.03 -1.23
C ILE A 367 15.63 -19.44 -0.62
N LEU A 368 16.47 -19.73 0.37
CA LEU A 368 16.47 -21.02 1.06
C LEU A 368 15.26 -21.15 2.01
N GLY A 369 14.89 -20.03 2.62
CA GLY A 369 13.67 -19.92 3.41
C GLY A 369 13.50 -18.54 4.02
N ALA A 370 12.27 -18.24 4.43
CA ALA A 370 11.94 -17.00 5.12
C ALA A 370 10.82 -17.22 6.13
N ALA A 371 10.81 -16.37 7.16
CA ALA A 371 9.80 -16.34 8.20
C ALA A 371 9.36 -14.90 8.43
N LYS A 372 8.06 -14.69 8.60
CA LYS A 372 7.47 -13.39 8.89
C LYS A 372 6.40 -13.52 9.97
N ILE A 373 6.46 -12.66 10.97
CA ILE A 373 5.40 -12.50 11.98
C ILE A 373 4.86 -11.09 11.83
N THR A 374 3.55 -10.96 11.62
CA THR A 374 2.88 -9.67 11.55
C THR A 374 1.59 -9.66 12.34
N GLY A 375 1.34 -8.58 13.07
CA GLY A 375 0.09 -8.39 13.78
C GLY A 375 -0.02 -7.06 14.51
N LYS A 376 -1.18 -6.83 15.12
CA LYS A 376 -1.46 -5.63 15.92
C LYS A 376 -2.04 -6.02 17.27
N THR A 377 -1.45 -5.54 18.36
CA THR A 377 -1.97 -5.79 19.71
C THR A 377 -3.28 -5.02 19.96
N ASN A 378 -4.04 -5.41 20.98
CA ASN A 378 -5.25 -4.68 21.38
C ASN A 378 -4.95 -3.24 21.85
N SER A 379 -3.70 -2.95 22.24
CA SER A 379 -3.22 -1.60 22.59
C SER A 379 -2.77 -0.76 21.40
N GLY A 380 -2.96 -1.22 20.16
CA GLY A 380 -2.59 -0.49 18.94
C GLY A 380 -1.12 -0.58 18.56
N LEU A 381 -0.35 -1.52 19.12
CA LEU A 381 1.04 -1.76 18.70
C LEU A 381 1.07 -2.75 17.54
N SER A 382 1.41 -2.28 16.35
CA SER A 382 1.73 -3.12 15.20
C SER A 382 3.17 -3.61 15.32
N VAL A 383 3.37 -4.91 15.11
CA VAL A 383 4.68 -5.57 15.13
C VAL A 383 4.85 -6.36 13.85
N GLY A 384 5.93 -6.08 13.11
CA GLY A 384 6.35 -6.82 11.93
C GLY A 384 7.79 -7.30 12.11
N ILE A 385 8.02 -8.60 12.01
CA ILE A 385 9.34 -9.22 12.03
C ILE A 385 9.46 -10.05 10.76
N LEU A 386 10.53 -9.86 9.99
CA LEU A 386 10.85 -10.69 8.84
C LEU A 386 12.30 -11.12 8.91
N GLN A 387 12.54 -12.41 8.67
CA GLN A 387 13.88 -12.96 8.43
C GLN A 387 13.87 -13.78 7.16
N ALA A 388 14.93 -13.68 6.35
CA ALA A 388 15.11 -14.48 5.16
C ALA A 388 16.57 -14.88 5.00
N ILE A 389 16.78 -16.05 4.40
CA ILE A 389 18.11 -16.61 4.11
C ILE A 389 18.17 -16.92 2.61
N THR A 390 19.22 -16.48 1.95
CA THR A 390 19.43 -16.73 0.52
C THR A 390 20.74 -17.49 0.28
N GLU A 391 20.75 -18.28 -0.78
CA GLU A 391 21.90 -19.06 -1.20
C GLU A 391 23.04 -18.19 -1.75
N GLU A 392 24.25 -18.74 -1.79
CA GLU A 392 25.35 -18.19 -2.56
C GLU A 392 25.19 -18.57 -4.04
N GLU A 393 25.17 -17.58 -4.92
CA GLU A 393 25.02 -17.78 -6.37
C GLU A 393 26.34 -17.58 -7.09
N ASN A 394 26.63 -18.49 -8.01
CA ASN A 394 27.84 -18.49 -8.82
C ASN A 394 27.51 -18.32 -10.30
N ALA A 395 28.30 -17.50 -11.00
CA ALA A 395 28.31 -17.44 -12.45
C ALA A 395 29.49 -18.24 -13.00
N THR A 396 29.25 -18.88 -14.15
CA THR A 396 30.28 -19.65 -14.86
C THR A 396 30.88 -18.79 -15.98
N VAL A 397 32.18 -18.49 -15.89
CA VAL A 397 32.91 -17.62 -16.81
C VAL A 397 33.93 -18.43 -17.63
N LEU A 398 34.00 -18.18 -18.93
CA LEU A 398 34.96 -18.80 -19.85
C LEU A 398 36.00 -17.76 -20.31
N ASP A 399 37.27 -18.04 -20.06
CA ASP A 399 38.38 -17.29 -20.68
C ASP A 399 38.63 -17.83 -22.11
N ARG A 400 38.43 -16.98 -23.11
CA ARG A 400 38.59 -17.32 -24.52
C ARG A 400 40.04 -17.57 -24.95
N THR A 401 41.01 -17.14 -24.14
CA THR A 401 42.45 -17.26 -24.44
C THR A 401 42.98 -18.62 -24.01
N THR A 402 42.65 -19.02 -22.79
CA THR A 402 43.08 -20.28 -22.17
C THR A 402 42.08 -21.41 -22.41
N ASN A 403 40.85 -21.07 -22.83
CA ASN A 403 39.72 -21.97 -22.98
C ASN A 403 39.41 -22.73 -21.67
N THR A 404 39.63 -22.06 -20.54
CA THR A 404 39.31 -22.58 -19.19
C THR A 404 38.08 -21.89 -18.62
N THR A 405 37.29 -22.66 -17.90
CA THR A 405 36.10 -22.18 -17.19
C THR A 405 36.41 -21.99 -15.70
N SER A 406 35.88 -20.93 -15.10
CA SER A 406 35.93 -20.65 -13.67
C SER A 406 34.55 -20.27 -13.13
N GLU A 407 34.35 -20.47 -11.83
CA GLU A 407 33.18 -19.99 -11.11
C GLU A 407 33.52 -18.69 -10.37
N GLN A 408 32.58 -17.76 -10.39
CA GLN A 408 32.67 -16.49 -9.68
C GLN A 408 31.40 -16.29 -8.85
N VAL A 409 31.58 -16.03 -7.55
CA VAL A 409 30.48 -15.64 -6.67
C VAL A 409 29.91 -14.30 -7.13
N VAL A 410 28.66 -14.30 -7.58
CA VAL A 410 27.92 -13.10 -8.01
C VAL A 410 27.02 -12.56 -6.89
N GLU A 411 26.51 -13.45 -6.05
CA GLU A 411 25.79 -13.08 -4.83
C GLU A 411 26.25 -13.97 -3.68
N PRO A 412 26.84 -13.43 -2.61
CA PRO A 412 27.18 -14.22 -1.45
C PRO A 412 25.93 -14.68 -0.69
N PHE A 413 26.06 -15.80 0.02
CA PHE A 413 25.07 -16.23 1.01
C PHE A 413 24.73 -15.08 1.97
N ALA A 414 23.43 -14.88 2.24
CA ALA A 414 22.97 -13.71 2.97
C ALA A 414 21.83 -13.99 3.97
N HIS A 415 21.86 -13.25 5.08
CA HIS A 415 20.79 -13.17 6.06
C HIS A 415 20.17 -11.77 6.04
N TYR A 416 18.87 -11.69 5.82
CA TYR A 416 18.09 -10.46 5.84
C TYR A 416 17.23 -10.41 7.11
N ASN A 417 17.20 -9.26 7.78
CA ASN A 417 16.39 -9.04 8.97
C ASN A 417 15.62 -7.72 8.84
N VAL A 418 14.35 -7.73 9.25
CA VAL A 418 13.50 -6.55 9.37
C VAL A 418 12.75 -6.63 10.68
N LEU A 419 12.79 -5.54 11.46
CA LEU A 419 11.94 -5.32 12.62
C LEU A 419 11.22 -3.99 12.45
N ARG A 420 9.90 -4.01 12.55
CA ARG A 420 9.03 -2.84 12.49
C ARG A 420 8.10 -2.82 13.69
N LEU A 421 8.11 -1.69 14.40
CA LEU A 421 7.18 -1.37 15.46
C LEU A 421 6.44 -0.09 15.08
N LYS A 422 5.11 -0.08 15.17
CA LYS A 422 4.30 1.11 14.89
C LYS A 422 3.17 1.19 15.91
N GLN A 423 3.16 2.25 16.70
CA GLN A 423 2.20 2.45 17.78
C GLN A 423 1.16 3.47 17.33
N ASP A 424 -0.11 3.07 17.40
CA ASP A 424 -1.24 3.98 17.28
C ASP A 424 -1.27 4.91 18.50
N VAL A 425 -1.37 6.21 18.26
CA VAL A 425 -1.45 7.24 19.30
C VAL A 425 -2.58 8.19 18.95
N MET A 426 -3.19 8.83 19.96
CA MET A 426 -4.39 9.67 19.75
C MET A 426 -5.50 8.85 19.06
N GLU A 427 -6.46 9.48 18.37
CA GLU A 427 -7.55 8.77 17.70
C GLU A 427 -7.22 8.33 16.27
N ASN A 428 -6.31 9.03 15.58
CA ASN A 428 -5.98 8.77 14.17
C ASN A 428 -4.53 9.23 13.89
N SER A 429 -3.58 8.73 14.67
CA SER A 429 -2.17 9.08 14.53
C SER A 429 -1.29 7.91 14.88
N ASN A 430 -0.05 7.94 14.42
CA ASN A 430 0.89 6.88 14.69
C ASN A 430 2.33 7.38 14.75
N VAL A 431 3.15 6.62 15.45
CA VAL A 431 4.60 6.77 15.50
C VAL A 431 5.23 5.40 15.32
N GLY A 432 6.33 5.32 14.58
CA GLY A 432 6.96 4.06 14.27
C GLY A 432 8.46 4.11 14.30
N TRP A 433 9.02 2.90 14.41
CA TRP A 433 10.44 2.62 14.31
C TRP A 433 10.67 1.39 13.44
N ILE A 434 11.62 1.47 12.51
CA ILE A 434 12.04 0.34 11.68
C ILE A 434 13.53 0.14 11.80
N VAL A 435 13.95 -1.11 11.76
CA VAL A 435 15.34 -1.53 11.63
C VAL A 435 15.44 -2.59 10.57
N THR A 436 16.41 -2.46 9.68
CA THR A 436 16.77 -3.48 8.70
C THR A 436 18.25 -3.78 8.77
N SER A 437 18.60 -5.05 8.57
CA SER A 437 19.99 -5.45 8.40
C SER A 437 20.12 -6.53 7.34
N VAL A 438 21.28 -6.53 6.67
CA VAL A 438 21.71 -7.66 5.85
C VAL A 438 23.15 -8.00 6.16
N GLU A 439 23.40 -9.29 6.35
CA GLU A 439 24.72 -9.87 6.56
C GLU A 439 25.01 -10.77 5.36
N LYS A 440 25.99 -10.39 4.54
CA LYS A 440 26.44 -11.19 3.40
C LYS A 440 27.85 -11.72 3.66
N ASN A 441 28.10 -12.98 3.33
CA ASN A 441 29.42 -13.56 3.48
C ASN A 441 30.50 -12.71 2.76
N GLY A 442 31.61 -12.46 3.45
CA GLY A 442 32.71 -11.65 2.91
C GLY A 442 32.45 -10.15 2.83
N ARG A 443 31.30 -9.64 3.30
CA ARG A 443 30.99 -8.21 3.37
C ARG A 443 30.72 -7.76 4.80
N TYR A 444 30.93 -6.47 5.09
CA TYR A 444 30.49 -5.90 6.36
C TYR A 444 28.94 -5.83 6.39
N PRO A 445 28.31 -6.11 7.53
CA PRO A 445 26.86 -5.96 7.68
C PRO A 445 26.38 -4.55 7.31
N ALA A 446 25.31 -4.46 6.53
CA ALA A 446 24.61 -3.20 6.30
C ALA A 446 23.47 -3.08 7.29
N PHE A 447 23.31 -1.91 7.89
CA PHE A 447 22.31 -1.62 8.90
C PHE A 447 21.61 -0.30 8.60
N THR A 448 20.29 -0.29 8.69
CA THR A 448 19.47 0.91 8.54
C THR A 448 18.47 0.98 9.68
N SER A 449 18.25 2.18 10.22
CA SER A 449 17.21 2.46 11.21
C SER A 449 16.44 3.70 10.81
N GLY A 450 15.12 3.67 11.00
CA GLY A 450 14.23 4.77 10.69
C GLY A 450 13.21 5.01 11.80
N LEU A 451 12.88 6.28 12.05
CA LEU A 451 11.74 6.71 12.86
C LEU A 451 10.79 7.46 11.94
N ASP A 452 9.48 7.23 12.06
CA ASP A 452 8.45 7.93 11.31
C ASP A 452 7.27 8.31 12.21
N TRP A 453 6.53 9.34 11.80
CA TRP A 453 5.34 9.80 12.51
C TRP A 453 4.31 10.32 11.53
N ASN A 454 3.04 10.13 11.89
CA ASN A 454 1.89 10.71 11.24
C ASN A 454 0.94 11.20 12.34
N LEU A 455 0.99 12.50 12.62
CA LEU A 455 0.24 13.11 13.72
C LEU A 455 -0.85 14.00 13.14
N LYS A 456 -2.10 13.78 13.56
CA LYS A 456 -3.28 14.50 13.10
C LYS A 456 -3.90 15.25 14.28
N PHE A 457 -4.29 16.50 14.04
CA PHE A 457 -4.82 17.41 15.04
C PHE A 457 -6.13 18.04 14.56
N ASP A 458 -6.92 18.54 15.51
CA ASP A 458 -8.18 19.23 15.24
C ASP A 458 -9.12 18.43 14.33
N THR A 459 -9.49 17.23 14.80
CA THR A 459 -10.36 16.31 14.05
C THR A 459 -9.81 15.99 12.65
N SER A 460 -8.49 15.75 12.59
CA SER A 460 -7.72 15.49 11.36
C SER A 460 -7.56 16.67 10.41
N THR A 461 -7.94 17.90 10.78
CA THR A 461 -7.81 19.09 9.91
C THR A 461 -6.35 19.45 9.61
N TYR A 462 -5.47 19.28 10.60
CA TYR A 462 -4.03 19.52 10.46
C TYR A 462 -3.25 18.22 10.61
N GLN A 463 -2.15 18.10 9.88
CA GLN A 463 -1.28 16.94 9.92
C GLN A 463 0.19 17.35 9.99
N LEU A 464 0.95 16.65 10.82
CA LEU A 464 2.40 16.69 10.90
C LEU A 464 2.92 15.28 10.65
N ASP A 465 3.53 15.05 9.49
CA ASP A 465 4.15 13.78 9.15
C ASP A 465 5.62 13.96 8.81
N GLY A 466 6.37 12.86 8.82
CA GLY A 466 7.77 12.89 8.50
C GLY A 466 8.50 11.63 8.94
N PHE A 467 9.81 11.63 8.67
CA PHE A 467 10.69 10.56 9.09
C PHE A 467 12.12 11.05 9.30
N LEU A 468 12.89 10.27 10.05
CA LEU A 468 14.33 10.37 10.19
C LEU A 468 14.95 8.99 9.96
N GLY A 469 15.95 8.92 9.08
CA GLY A 469 16.65 7.70 8.72
C GLY A 469 18.14 7.81 8.95
N ILE A 470 18.75 6.73 9.40
CA ILE A 470 20.20 6.56 9.48
C ILE A 470 20.62 5.25 8.83
N THR A 471 21.77 5.27 8.17
CA THR A 471 22.35 4.15 7.44
C THR A 471 23.78 3.94 7.88
N HIS A 472 24.18 2.68 7.96
CA HIS A 472 25.56 2.29 8.19
C HIS A 472 25.85 1.10 7.27
N THR A 473 26.45 1.41 6.12
CA THR A 473 26.68 0.46 5.02
C THR A 473 28.11 0.58 4.51
N THR A 474 28.40 -0.09 3.40
CA THR A 474 29.68 -0.13 2.73
C THR A 474 29.51 0.44 1.32
N ASN A 475 30.43 1.32 0.89
CA ASN A 475 30.44 1.86 -0.47
C ASN A 475 31.08 0.89 -1.47
N GLN A 476 31.17 1.28 -2.75
CA GLN A 476 31.80 0.48 -3.80
C GLN A 476 33.29 0.19 -3.54
N ASP A 477 33.97 1.05 -2.79
CA ASP A 477 35.38 0.90 -2.40
C ASP A 477 35.57 0.04 -1.13
N MET A 478 34.51 -0.61 -0.66
CA MET A 478 34.48 -1.44 0.55
C MET A 478 34.75 -0.67 1.86
N GLU A 479 34.60 0.66 1.85
CA GLU A 479 34.72 1.51 3.04
C GLU A 479 33.39 1.65 3.78
N ARG A 480 33.45 1.68 5.12
CA ARG A 480 32.27 1.93 5.96
C ARG A 480 31.83 3.38 5.82
N VAL A 481 30.55 3.56 5.51
CA VAL A 481 29.91 4.87 5.36
C VAL A 481 28.66 4.96 6.20
N THR A 482 28.43 6.15 6.73
CA THR A 482 27.21 6.49 7.47
C THR A 482 26.57 7.69 6.79
N GLY A 483 25.26 7.61 6.61
CA GLY A 483 24.46 8.73 6.10
C GLY A 483 23.14 8.83 6.83
N SER A 484 22.51 10.00 6.72
CA SER A 484 21.19 10.25 7.26
C SER A 484 20.28 10.89 6.21
N ALA A 485 18.99 10.76 6.44
CA ALA A 485 17.95 11.40 5.65
C ALA A 485 16.80 11.80 6.56
N GLY A 486 15.98 12.73 6.11
CA GLY A 486 14.75 13.03 6.81
C GLY A 486 13.81 13.91 6.01
N ARG A 487 12.56 13.90 6.43
CA ARG A 487 11.49 14.75 5.91
C ARG A 487 10.62 15.22 7.07
N ILE A 488 10.13 16.45 6.99
CA ILE A 488 9.07 16.95 7.83
C ILE A 488 8.07 17.71 6.97
N THR A 489 6.79 17.38 7.15
CA THR A 489 5.70 17.99 6.41
C THR A 489 4.64 18.44 7.40
N TYR A 490 4.25 19.72 7.31
CA TYR A 490 3.14 20.27 8.07
C TYR A 490 2.07 20.76 7.09
N SER A 491 0.84 20.33 7.29
CA SER A 491 -0.24 20.55 6.34
C SER A 491 -1.57 20.83 7.02
N LYS A 492 -2.40 21.61 6.31
CA LYS A 492 -3.84 21.74 6.55
C LYS A 492 -4.56 20.97 5.46
N ILE A 493 -5.05 19.79 5.81
CA ILE A 493 -5.69 18.81 4.91
C ILE A 493 -7.22 18.83 4.99
N GLY A 494 -7.78 19.57 5.96
CA GLY A 494 -9.22 19.79 6.13
C GLY A 494 -9.63 21.27 6.12
N GLY A 495 -10.92 21.50 6.00
CA GLY A 495 -11.59 22.79 5.92
C GLY A 495 -12.28 23.04 4.57
N GLU A 496 -13.14 24.05 4.52
CA GLU A 496 -13.97 24.36 3.34
C GLU A 496 -13.12 24.73 2.11
N HIS A 497 -12.31 25.79 2.22
CA HIS A 497 -11.66 26.38 1.05
C HIS A 497 -10.14 26.20 0.99
N TRP A 498 -9.42 26.57 2.05
CA TRP A 498 -7.97 26.67 2.01
C TRP A 498 -7.30 25.40 2.53
N LEU A 499 -6.51 24.78 1.67
CA LEU A 499 -5.60 23.69 1.99
C LEU A 499 -4.17 24.13 1.72
N TRP A 500 -3.21 23.63 2.48
CA TRP A 500 -1.80 23.92 2.23
C TRP A 500 -0.91 22.84 2.84
N SER A 501 0.29 22.72 2.30
CA SER A 501 1.35 21.86 2.85
C SER A 501 2.69 22.57 2.70
N ILE A 502 3.53 22.46 3.71
CA ILE A 502 4.93 22.90 3.67
C ILE A 502 5.76 21.70 4.09
N ASP A 503 6.67 21.31 3.21
CA ASP A 503 7.57 20.19 3.33
C ASP A 503 9.02 20.67 3.28
N ALA A 504 9.89 20.00 4.03
CA ALA A 504 11.33 20.13 3.91
C ALA A 504 11.98 18.75 4.08
N ASP A 505 12.88 18.42 3.17
CA ASP A 505 13.54 17.13 3.12
C ASP A 505 15.05 17.25 2.87
N TYR A 506 15.79 16.22 3.26
CA TYR A 506 17.20 16.10 2.92
C TYR A 506 17.67 14.64 2.85
N THR A 507 18.69 14.42 2.03
CA THR A 507 19.45 13.17 1.90
C THR A 507 20.95 13.45 1.95
N ALA A 508 21.63 13.01 3.00
CA ALA A 508 23.08 13.17 3.08
C ALA A 508 23.80 12.45 1.94
N LYS A 509 24.97 12.96 1.53
CA LYS A 509 25.80 12.40 0.43
C LYS A 509 26.06 10.89 0.53
N LYS A 510 26.18 10.38 1.75
CA LYS A 510 26.52 8.98 2.05
C LYS A 510 25.31 8.15 2.47
N PHE A 511 24.09 8.70 2.43
CA PHE A 511 22.90 7.95 2.77
C PHE A 511 22.60 6.94 1.67
N ASN A 512 22.54 5.67 2.04
CA ASN A 512 22.22 4.59 1.11
C ASN A 512 21.54 3.46 1.87
N ILE A 513 20.33 3.10 1.44
CA ILE A 513 19.51 2.02 2.02
C ILE A 513 19.34 0.84 1.05
N ASN A 514 19.96 0.87 -0.14
CA ASN A 514 19.71 -0.10 -1.21
C ASN A 514 20.18 -1.53 -0.90
N ASP A 515 20.83 -1.77 0.23
CA ASP A 515 21.11 -3.13 0.70
C ASP A 515 19.82 -3.93 1.01
N VAL A 516 18.80 -3.26 1.56
CA VAL A 516 17.53 -3.86 1.97
C VAL A 516 16.31 -3.04 1.56
N GLY A 517 16.44 -1.70 1.53
CA GLY A 517 15.43 -0.77 1.08
C GLY A 517 15.56 -0.40 -0.40
N PHE A 518 14.87 0.69 -0.77
CA PHE A 518 14.91 1.26 -2.11
C PHE A 518 15.06 2.78 -2.03
N PHE A 519 16.07 3.29 -2.72
CA PHE A 519 16.43 4.70 -2.69
C PHE A 519 17.16 5.11 -3.96
N ARG A 520 16.69 6.22 -4.53
CA ARG A 520 17.11 6.67 -5.85
C ARG A 520 18.25 7.68 -5.81
N ARG A 521 18.34 8.51 -4.75
CA ARG A 521 19.21 9.69 -4.80
C ARG A 521 19.69 10.22 -3.46
N PRO A 522 20.99 10.07 -3.12
CA PRO A 522 21.62 10.86 -2.08
C PRO A 522 22.02 12.25 -2.61
N ASN A 523 22.49 13.10 -1.69
CA ASN A 523 23.07 14.41 -1.95
C ASN A 523 22.04 15.43 -2.47
N ASP A 524 20.94 15.59 -1.76
CA ASP A 524 20.00 16.66 -2.02
C ASP A 524 19.28 17.11 -0.75
N TRP A 525 18.73 18.30 -0.83
CA TRP A 525 17.80 18.83 0.15
C TRP A 525 16.90 19.84 -0.54
N GLY A 526 15.73 20.05 0.02
CA GLY A 526 14.74 20.89 -0.61
C GLY A 526 13.53 21.16 0.24
N SER A 527 12.57 21.82 -0.40
CA SER A 527 11.28 22.12 0.17
C SER A 527 10.23 22.17 -0.92
N VAL A 528 9.04 21.70 -0.56
CA VAL A 528 7.83 21.86 -1.37
C VAL A 528 6.81 22.63 -0.56
N ALA A 529 6.18 23.62 -1.18
CA ALA A 529 5.05 24.34 -0.61
C ALA A 529 3.88 24.32 -1.58
N THR A 530 2.70 23.97 -1.06
CA THR A 530 1.44 24.02 -1.80
C THR A 530 0.43 24.88 -1.07
N LEU A 531 -0.33 25.66 -1.81
CA LEU A 531 -1.48 26.42 -1.30
C LEU A 531 -2.62 26.26 -2.30
N THR A 532 -3.72 25.67 -1.88
CA THR A 532 -4.89 25.42 -2.72
C THR A 532 -6.10 26.12 -2.13
N TYR A 533 -6.81 26.87 -2.97
CA TYR A 533 -8.18 27.29 -2.74
C TYR A 533 -9.11 26.35 -3.51
N ARG A 534 -10.15 25.82 -2.86
CA ARG A 534 -11.21 25.03 -3.50
C ARG A 534 -12.60 25.58 -3.19
N GLU A 535 -13.49 25.42 -4.14
CA GLU A 535 -14.94 25.60 -3.96
C GLU A 535 -15.63 24.32 -4.43
N ASN A 536 -16.29 23.64 -3.50
CA ASN A 536 -16.97 22.37 -3.76
C ASN A 536 -18.49 22.52 -3.86
N THR A 537 -19.02 23.71 -3.55
CA THR A 537 -20.45 24.01 -3.62
C THR A 537 -20.84 24.24 -5.08
N PRO A 538 -21.74 23.41 -5.65
CA PRO A 538 -22.16 23.60 -7.03
C PRO A 538 -22.89 24.94 -7.24
N ALA A 539 -22.45 25.70 -8.24
CA ALA A 539 -23.16 26.84 -8.81
C ALA A 539 -23.93 26.41 -10.09
N GLU A 540 -24.64 27.35 -10.75
CA GLU A 540 -25.48 27.02 -11.91
C GLU A 540 -24.72 26.35 -13.06
N VAL A 541 -23.48 26.77 -13.32
CA VAL A 541 -22.67 26.32 -14.48
C VAL A 541 -21.44 25.55 -14.05
N VAL A 542 -20.89 25.84 -12.87
CA VAL A 542 -19.67 25.23 -12.34
C VAL A 542 -20.04 24.35 -11.15
N ARG A 543 -19.66 23.08 -11.20
CA ARG A 543 -19.89 22.10 -10.14
C ARG A 543 -18.90 22.26 -8.99
N ASN A 544 -17.63 22.45 -9.30
CA ASN A 544 -16.58 22.76 -8.36
C ASN A 544 -15.37 23.34 -9.10
N TYR A 545 -14.48 23.97 -8.34
CA TYR A 545 -13.18 24.40 -8.87
C TYR A 545 -12.11 24.45 -7.82
N ASN A 546 -10.87 24.37 -8.26
CA ASN A 546 -9.71 24.60 -7.41
C ASN A 546 -8.65 25.44 -8.14
N ILE A 547 -7.88 26.20 -7.36
CA ILE A 547 -6.73 26.97 -7.82
C ILE A 547 -5.61 26.72 -6.82
N GLY A 548 -4.47 26.24 -7.31
CA GLY A 548 -3.30 25.86 -6.52
C GLY A 548 -2.06 26.63 -6.91
N LEU A 549 -1.33 27.14 -5.93
CA LEU A 549 0.05 27.60 -6.05
C LEU A 549 0.98 26.48 -5.57
N PHE A 550 1.98 26.16 -6.38
CA PHE A 550 3.01 25.17 -6.11
C PHE A 550 4.39 25.83 -6.18
N ALA A 551 5.21 25.63 -5.16
CA ALA A 551 6.60 26.05 -5.13
C ALA A 551 7.46 24.85 -4.75
N HIS A 552 8.53 24.61 -5.50
CA HIS A 552 9.45 23.50 -5.26
C HIS A 552 10.87 23.99 -5.45
N ASP A 553 11.70 23.81 -4.44
CA ASP A 553 13.10 24.16 -4.45
C ASP A 553 13.95 22.97 -4.02
N ARG A 554 15.00 22.66 -4.80
CA ARG A 554 15.94 21.60 -4.49
C ARG A 554 17.36 21.97 -4.90
N GLU A 555 18.29 21.71 -3.98
CA GLU A 555 19.72 21.90 -4.17
C GLU A 555 20.48 20.65 -3.73
N ASN A 556 21.68 20.42 -4.28
CA ASN A 556 22.61 19.47 -3.68
C ASN A 556 23.48 20.15 -2.61
N PHE A 557 24.18 19.36 -1.78
CA PHE A 557 25.07 19.92 -0.76
C PHE A 557 26.35 20.56 -1.34
N ASP A 558 26.51 20.55 -2.66
CA ASP A 558 27.58 21.23 -3.40
C ASP A 558 27.13 22.62 -3.93
N GLY A 559 25.87 23.01 -3.67
CA GLY A 559 25.31 24.31 -4.04
C GLY A 559 24.79 24.38 -5.49
N ALA A 560 24.65 23.24 -6.17
CA ALA A 560 24.00 23.19 -7.47
C ALA A 560 22.48 23.19 -7.29
N ASN A 561 21.80 24.13 -7.96
CA ASN A 561 20.35 24.13 -8.09
C ASN A 561 19.93 22.94 -8.96
N LEU A 562 19.23 21.98 -8.36
CA LEU A 562 18.76 20.78 -9.04
C LEU A 562 17.38 21.01 -9.65
N PHE A 563 16.56 21.82 -8.99
CA PHE A 563 15.21 22.14 -9.43
C PHE A 563 14.72 23.39 -8.71
N ARG A 564 14.08 24.32 -9.43
CA ARG A 564 13.36 25.44 -8.81
C ARG A 564 12.17 25.83 -9.66
N GLU A 565 10.98 25.53 -9.17
CA GLU A 565 9.72 25.77 -9.88
C GLU A 565 8.78 26.63 -9.03
N LEU A 566 8.07 27.53 -9.72
CA LEU A 566 6.86 28.16 -9.22
C LEU A 566 5.77 27.99 -10.26
N SER A 567 4.66 27.35 -9.90
CA SER A 567 3.52 27.17 -10.80
C SER A 567 2.18 27.48 -10.14
N LEU A 568 1.26 28.01 -10.94
CA LEU A 568 -0.13 28.27 -10.60
C LEU A 568 -0.98 27.42 -11.52
N GLY A 569 -1.74 26.49 -10.95
CA GLY A 569 -2.66 25.61 -11.67
C GLY A 569 -4.08 25.77 -11.17
N GLY A 570 -5.03 25.28 -11.95
CA GLY A 570 -6.40 25.15 -11.50
C GLY A 570 -7.25 24.34 -12.46
N GLU A 571 -8.34 23.80 -11.90
CA GLU A 571 -9.33 23.02 -12.62
C GLU A 571 -10.73 23.56 -12.32
N LEU A 572 -11.56 23.62 -13.36
CA LEU A 572 -12.98 23.93 -13.30
C LEU A 572 -13.76 22.72 -13.82
N LEU A 573 -14.62 22.14 -12.99
CA LEU A 573 -15.56 21.11 -13.42
C LEU A 573 -16.93 21.75 -13.65
N PHE A 574 -17.46 21.65 -14.86
CA PHE A 574 -18.79 22.15 -15.21
C PHE A 574 -19.90 21.17 -14.82
N THR A 575 -21.14 21.65 -14.70
CA THR A 575 -22.28 20.80 -14.33
C THR A 575 -22.61 19.69 -15.33
N ASN A 576 -22.16 19.83 -16.58
CA ASN A 576 -22.22 18.84 -17.65
C ASN A 576 -21.00 17.89 -17.72
N TYR A 577 -20.12 17.92 -16.70
CA TYR A 577 -18.90 17.11 -16.59
C TYR A 577 -17.82 17.39 -17.63
N TRP A 578 -17.92 18.51 -18.35
CA TRP A 578 -16.74 19.04 -19.03
C TRP A 578 -15.79 19.61 -17.98
N SER A 579 -14.49 19.45 -18.18
CA SER A 579 -13.48 20.10 -17.35
C SER A 579 -12.65 21.08 -18.17
N LEU A 580 -12.20 22.14 -17.51
CA LEU A 580 -11.18 23.05 -18.03
C LEU A 580 -10.03 23.09 -17.02
N GLU A 581 -8.86 22.66 -17.45
CA GLU A 581 -7.63 22.74 -16.68
C GLU A 581 -6.69 23.79 -17.29
N GLY A 582 -5.99 24.53 -16.42
CA GLY A 582 -4.95 25.46 -16.83
C GLY A 582 -3.80 25.45 -15.85
N ASN A 583 -2.57 25.46 -16.37
CA ASN A 583 -1.36 25.57 -15.59
C ASN A 583 -0.43 26.62 -16.22
N ILE A 584 0.16 27.48 -15.39
CA ILE A 584 1.24 28.36 -15.78
C ILE A 584 2.38 28.21 -14.76
N GLY A 585 3.56 27.90 -15.25
CA GLY A 585 4.75 27.69 -14.42
C GLY A 585 5.96 28.41 -14.96
N THR A 586 6.93 28.62 -14.09
CA THR A 586 8.28 29.01 -14.46
C THR A 586 9.27 28.12 -13.74
N ASP A 587 10.27 27.65 -14.49
CA ASP A 587 11.47 27.02 -13.95
C ASP A 587 12.59 28.07 -13.94
N PHE A 588 13.29 28.21 -12.82
CA PHE A 588 14.38 29.19 -12.65
C PHE A 588 15.76 28.63 -13.06
N GLY A 589 15.77 27.47 -13.72
CA GLY A 589 16.94 26.78 -14.23
C GLY A 589 17.40 25.68 -13.29
N MET A 590 17.78 24.55 -13.89
CA MET A 590 18.22 23.35 -13.19
C MET A 590 19.57 22.83 -13.74
N TYR A 591 20.37 22.27 -12.84
CA TYR A 591 21.55 21.49 -13.16
C TYR A 591 21.27 20.01 -12.93
N ASP A 592 21.77 19.20 -13.86
CA ASP A 592 21.86 17.77 -13.70
C ASP A 592 23.29 17.40 -13.29
N ASP A 593 23.41 16.85 -12.09
CA ASP A 593 24.67 16.37 -11.49
C ASP A 593 24.85 14.85 -11.64
N ARG A 594 23.99 14.17 -12.42
CA ARG A 594 23.96 12.71 -12.60
C ARG A 594 24.22 12.25 -14.02
N GLU A 595 23.65 12.94 -15.02
CA GLU A 595 23.73 12.54 -16.43
C GLU A 595 25.18 12.42 -16.92
N THR A 596 26.07 13.25 -16.38
CA THR A 596 27.49 13.26 -16.74
C THR A 596 28.29 12.14 -16.05
N ARG A 597 27.66 11.36 -15.16
CA ARG A 597 28.28 10.26 -14.40
C ARG A 597 29.59 10.67 -13.71
N GLY A 598 29.58 11.83 -13.07
CA GLY A 598 30.74 12.39 -12.35
C GLY A 598 31.63 13.33 -13.19
N ASN A 599 31.29 13.61 -14.45
CA ASN A 599 32.07 14.53 -15.31
C ASN A 599 31.65 16.01 -15.21
N GLY A 600 30.95 16.41 -14.14
CA GLY A 600 30.56 17.80 -13.86
C GLY A 600 29.07 18.10 -14.02
N LEU A 601 28.66 19.36 -13.80
CA LEU A 601 27.25 19.77 -13.88
C LEU A 601 26.82 20.01 -15.34
N TYR A 602 25.66 19.50 -15.71
CA TYR A 602 25.02 19.77 -16.99
C TYR A 602 23.82 20.69 -16.80
N ARG A 603 23.84 21.91 -17.37
CA ARG A 603 22.70 22.82 -17.30
C ARG A 603 21.63 22.36 -18.29
N ARG A 604 20.43 22.02 -17.81
CA ARG A 604 19.30 21.73 -18.70
C ARG A 604 18.68 23.05 -19.18
N PRO A 605 18.20 23.13 -20.43
CA PRO A 605 17.50 24.31 -20.92
C PRO A 605 16.18 24.51 -20.15
N VAL A 606 15.85 25.78 -19.86
CA VAL A 606 14.58 26.18 -19.25
C VAL A 606 13.46 25.78 -20.21
N ARG A 607 12.42 25.12 -19.70
CA ARG A 607 11.24 24.71 -20.49
C ARG A 607 10.11 25.70 -20.37
#